data_AF-A0A2S9F7T0-F1
#
_entry.id   AF-A0A2S9F7T0-F1
#
_cell.length_a   1.000
_cell.length_b   1.000
_cell.length_c   1.000
_cell.angle_alpha   90.00
_cell.angle_beta   90.00
_cell.angle_gamma   90.00
#
_symmetry.space_group_name_H-M   'P 1'
#
loop_
_entity.id
_entity.type
_entity.pdbx_description
1 polymer ?
#
loop_
_entity_poly.entity_id
_entity_poly.type
_entity_poly.pdbx_seq_one_letter_code
_entity_poly.pdbx_strand_id
1 'polypeptide(L)'
;MSGKVTAPVAKRIDTRREHHGDVFVDPYEWLRDKDSADVTDYLEAENAYTDQMTEGLAPLRQKIFDEIKARTKETDLSVPTRRGDWWYYGRSFQGKQYGVQCRCPVTDPDDWTPPQFDENTEIPGEEVLLDENVEAEGHDFFSLGAASVSIDGNILAYSVDVVGDERYTLRFRDLRTGERYDDEIVGIGAGVTWAADNQTVYYVTVDDAWRPDTVWRHRLGAGQPADRVYHEPDEKYWIGVGRTRSNKYLIIAAGSAVTSELRYADAADPQAEFTTVWPRRDSVEYSIDHAVVGGEDRFLILHNDGAENFTLADAPVADPTNLRTLI
;
A
#
# COMPACT_ATOMS: atom_id res chain seq x y z
N MET A 1 -19.29 -5.03 48.60
CA MET A 1 -18.07 -5.86 48.49
C MET A 1 -17.98 -6.30 47.05
N SER A 2 -17.11 -5.70 46.25
CA SER A 2 -16.89 -6.19 44.87
C SER A 2 -16.19 -7.55 44.97
N GLY A 3 -16.78 -8.59 44.37
CA GLY A 3 -16.18 -9.91 44.34
C GLY A 3 -14.82 -9.85 43.66
N LYS A 4 -13.86 -10.66 44.12
CA LYS A 4 -12.51 -10.68 43.55
C LYS A 4 -12.60 -11.21 42.10
N VAL A 5 -12.50 -10.30 41.12
CA VAL A 5 -12.39 -10.64 39.70
C VAL A 5 -11.13 -11.49 39.52
N THR A 6 -11.26 -12.66 38.89
CA THR A 6 -10.19 -13.64 38.74
C THR A 6 -9.85 -13.79 37.27
N ALA A 7 -8.57 -13.71 36.92
CA ALA A 7 -8.12 -13.89 35.55
C ALA A 7 -8.42 -15.32 35.06
N PRO A 8 -8.79 -15.51 33.78
CA PRO A 8 -8.91 -16.84 33.20
C PRO A 8 -7.54 -17.53 33.23
N VAL A 9 -7.54 -18.85 33.39
CA VAL A 9 -6.32 -19.65 33.43
C VAL A 9 -6.29 -20.51 32.18
N ALA A 10 -5.36 -20.22 31.27
CA ALA A 10 -5.16 -21.03 30.08
C ALA A 10 -4.84 -22.48 30.47
N LYS A 11 -5.55 -23.43 29.85
CA LYS A 11 -5.18 -24.85 29.95
C LYS A 11 -3.77 -25.05 29.39
N ARG A 12 -3.04 -26.00 29.98
CA ARG A 12 -1.70 -26.38 29.55
C ARG A 12 -1.77 -27.71 28.81
N ILE A 13 -1.35 -27.70 27.56
CA ILE A 13 -1.28 -28.88 26.68
C ILE A 13 0.13 -28.91 26.10
N ASP A 14 0.97 -29.77 26.68
CA ASP A 14 2.37 -29.88 26.28
C ASP A 14 2.48 -30.31 24.82
N THR A 15 2.95 -29.39 23.97
CA THR A 15 3.23 -29.65 22.57
C THR A 15 4.73 -29.58 22.33
N ARG A 16 5.31 -30.67 21.84
CA ARG A 16 6.76 -30.78 21.60
C ARG A 16 7.11 -30.16 20.24
N ARG A 17 8.06 -29.23 20.23
CA ARG A 17 8.79 -28.78 19.04
C ARG A 17 10.25 -29.19 19.16
N GLU A 18 10.86 -29.62 18.06
CA GLU A 18 12.27 -30.03 18.05
C GLU A 18 12.99 -29.39 16.87
N HIS A 19 14.11 -28.73 17.16
CA HIS A 19 14.93 -28.08 16.15
C HIS A 19 16.40 -28.24 16.49
N HIS A 20 17.22 -28.67 15.52
CA HIS A 20 18.65 -28.99 15.73
C HIS A 20 18.94 -29.96 16.89
N GLY A 21 17.99 -30.85 17.22
CA GLY A 21 18.08 -31.78 18.35
C GLY A 21 17.72 -31.18 19.71
N ASP A 22 17.40 -29.88 19.76
CA ASP A 22 16.91 -29.20 20.95
C ASP A 22 15.39 -29.30 21.03
N VAL A 23 14.90 -29.72 22.19
CA VAL A 23 13.49 -29.96 22.45
C VAL A 23 12.92 -28.80 23.24
N PHE A 24 11.91 -28.14 22.68
CA PHE A 24 11.10 -27.15 23.36
C PHE A 24 9.68 -27.69 23.56
N VAL A 25 9.17 -27.62 24.79
CA VAL A 25 7.77 -27.97 25.09
C VAL A 25 6.98 -26.68 25.26
N ASP A 26 6.07 -26.43 24.33
CA ASP A 26 5.15 -25.30 24.37
C ASP A 26 3.80 -25.77 24.95
N PRO A 27 3.46 -25.43 26.20
CA PRO A 27 2.18 -25.80 26.81
C PRO A 27 0.99 -25.02 26.23
N TYR A 28 1.21 -24.04 25.36
CA TYR A 28 0.18 -23.13 24.85
C TYR A 28 0.07 -23.11 23.32
N GLU A 29 0.71 -24.03 22.61
CA GLU A 29 0.63 -24.11 21.13
C GLU A 29 -0.82 -24.25 20.62
N TRP A 30 -1.70 -24.83 21.44
CA TRP A 30 -3.12 -24.95 21.11
C TRP A 30 -3.81 -23.59 20.88
N LEU A 31 -3.28 -22.47 21.40
CA LEU A 31 -3.80 -21.11 21.15
C LEU A 31 -3.58 -20.62 19.73
N ARG A 32 -2.73 -21.30 18.93
CA ARG A 32 -2.48 -20.94 17.53
C ARG A 32 -3.64 -21.32 16.60
N ASP A 33 -4.46 -22.29 17.00
CA ASP A 33 -5.57 -22.78 16.20
C ASP A 33 -6.76 -21.81 16.25
N LYS A 34 -6.90 -20.99 15.20
CA LYS A 34 -7.91 -19.93 15.11
C LYS A 34 -9.35 -20.46 15.01
N ASP A 35 -9.54 -21.70 14.58
CA ASP A 35 -10.87 -22.30 14.38
C ASP A 35 -11.33 -23.10 15.62
N SER A 36 -10.48 -23.21 16.64
CA SER A 36 -10.77 -23.96 17.86
C SER A 36 -11.74 -23.20 18.77
N ALA A 37 -12.85 -23.86 19.12
CA ALA A 37 -13.79 -23.35 20.11
C ALA A 37 -13.12 -23.08 21.47
N ASP A 38 -12.15 -23.90 21.88
CA ASP A 38 -11.42 -23.67 23.13
C ASP A 38 -10.63 -22.36 23.10
N VAL A 39 -10.13 -21.95 21.92
CA VAL A 39 -9.37 -20.70 21.75
C VAL A 39 -10.33 -19.52 21.84
N THR A 40 -11.44 -19.58 21.11
CA THR A 40 -12.50 -18.56 21.18
C THR A 40 -13.01 -18.38 22.61
N ASP A 41 -13.36 -19.47 23.31
CA ASP A 41 -13.83 -19.44 24.70
C ASP A 41 -12.81 -18.78 25.63
N TYR A 42 -11.51 -19.06 25.45
CA TYR A 42 -10.46 -18.45 26.25
C TYR A 42 -10.30 -16.95 25.97
N LEU A 43 -10.36 -16.54 24.69
CA LEU A 43 -10.28 -15.13 24.30
C LEU A 43 -11.49 -14.33 24.81
N GLU A 44 -12.70 -14.90 24.74
CA GLU A 44 -13.90 -14.29 25.32
C GLU A 44 -13.79 -14.13 26.83
N ALA A 45 -13.22 -15.12 27.53
CA ALA A 45 -12.97 -15.03 28.97
C ALA A 45 -11.93 -13.93 29.32
N GLU A 46 -10.87 -13.78 28.52
CA GLU A 46 -9.89 -12.70 28.67
C GLU A 46 -10.50 -11.33 28.40
N ASN A 47 -11.35 -11.21 27.37
CA ASN A 47 -12.11 -9.97 27.10
C ASN A 47 -13.03 -9.61 28.27
N ALA A 48 -13.81 -10.57 28.78
CA ALA A 48 -14.69 -10.34 29.93
C ALA A 48 -13.93 -9.96 31.21
N TYR A 49 -12.77 -10.57 31.45
CA TYR A 49 -11.88 -10.21 32.55
C TYR A 49 -11.36 -8.76 32.40
N THR A 50 -10.92 -8.41 31.19
CA THR A 50 -10.43 -7.06 30.85
C THR A 50 -11.53 -6.02 31.05
N ASP A 51 -12.75 -6.27 30.59
CA ASP A 51 -13.89 -5.38 30.77
C ASP A 51 -14.19 -5.12 32.26
N GLN A 52 -14.22 -6.18 33.07
CA GLN A 52 -14.47 -6.05 34.52
C GLN A 52 -13.34 -5.30 35.23
N MET A 53 -12.08 -5.59 34.90
CA MET A 53 -10.92 -4.93 35.51
C MET A 53 -10.81 -3.46 35.13
N THR A 54 -11.29 -3.09 33.94
CA THR A 54 -11.21 -1.71 33.42
C THR A 54 -12.51 -0.92 33.57
N GLU A 55 -13.58 -1.51 34.11
CA GLU A 55 -14.88 -0.86 34.27
C GLU A 55 -14.78 0.47 35.04
N GLY A 56 -14.03 0.48 36.15
CA GLY A 56 -13.81 1.67 36.97
C GLY A 56 -13.08 2.83 36.25
N LEU A 57 -12.43 2.55 35.11
CA LEU A 57 -11.76 3.55 34.28
C LEU A 57 -12.70 4.21 33.26
N ALA A 58 -13.97 3.79 33.18
CA ALA A 58 -14.92 4.33 32.21
C ALA A 58 -15.01 5.88 32.19
N PRO A 59 -15.03 6.60 33.34
CA PRO A 59 -15.02 8.07 33.31
C PRO A 59 -13.75 8.66 32.71
N LEU A 60 -12.59 8.05 32.97
CA LEU A 60 -11.31 8.49 32.40
C LEU A 60 -11.24 8.18 30.91
N ARG A 61 -11.68 6.99 30.49
CA ARG A 61 -11.76 6.59 29.08
C ARG A 61 -12.64 7.54 28.28
N GLN A 62 -13.83 7.87 28.81
CA GLN A 62 -14.72 8.84 28.17
C GLN A 62 -14.10 10.23 28.07
N LYS A 63 -13.46 10.71 29.15
CA LYS A 63 -12.76 11.99 29.13
C LYS A 63 -11.67 12.04 28.05
N ILE A 64 -10.85 11.00 27.94
CA ILE A 64 -9.79 10.91 26.91
C ILE A 64 -10.41 10.87 25.52
N PHE A 65 -11.48 10.09 25.31
CA PHE A 65 -12.20 10.04 24.04
C PHE A 65 -12.73 11.42 23.63
N ASP A 66 -13.42 12.12 24.53
CA ASP A 66 -13.97 13.45 24.26
C ASP A 66 -12.86 14.48 24.00
N GLU A 67 -11.73 14.37 24.70
CA GLU A 67 -10.55 15.22 24.49
C GLU A 67 -9.88 14.99 23.13
N ILE A 68 -9.77 13.75 22.68
CA ILE A 68 -9.26 13.42 21.33
C ILE A 68 -10.25 13.96 20.30
N LYS A 69 -11.53 13.62 20.44
CA LYS A 69 -12.59 14.06 19.52
C LYS A 69 -12.64 15.59 19.40
N ALA A 70 -12.57 16.32 20.51
CA ALA A 70 -12.60 17.78 20.51
C ALA A 70 -11.38 18.44 19.83
N ARG A 71 -10.27 17.71 19.68
CA ARG A 71 -9.05 18.16 19.00
C ARG A 71 -8.94 17.64 17.57
N THR A 72 -9.83 16.72 17.18
CA THR A 72 -9.94 16.22 15.81
C THR A 72 -10.83 17.15 15.01
N LYS A 73 -10.29 17.71 13.93
CA LYS A 73 -11.08 18.45 12.95
C LYS A 73 -11.81 17.44 12.07
N GLU A 74 -13.09 17.18 12.35
CA GLU A 74 -13.85 16.11 11.68
C GLU A 74 -14.15 16.44 10.20
N THR A 75 -14.42 17.71 9.90
CA THR A 75 -14.57 18.20 8.51
C THR A 75 -13.28 18.90 8.12
N ASP A 76 -12.52 18.30 7.22
CA ASP A 76 -11.24 18.82 6.79
C ASP A 76 -10.95 18.53 5.32
N LEU A 77 -9.94 19.21 4.79
CA LEU A 77 -9.45 19.04 3.43
C LEU A 77 -7.92 18.94 3.44
N SER A 78 -7.38 17.90 2.81
CA SER A 78 -5.93 17.73 2.70
C SER A 78 -5.32 18.74 1.74
N VAL A 79 -4.07 19.15 1.95
CA VAL A 79 -3.37 20.04 1.01
C VAL A 79 -3.42 19.51 -0.44
N PRO A 80 -3.98 20.27 -1.40
CA PRO A 80 -4.09 19.82 -2.78
C PRO A 80 -2.74 19.57 -3.43
N THR A 81 -2.61 18.45 -4.13
CA THR A 81 -1.41 18.06 -4.87
C THR A 81 -1.68 18.05 -6.37
N ARG A 82 -0.86 18.76 -7.14
CA ARG A 82 -1.02 18.81 -8.60
C ARG A 82 -0.48 17.55 -9.26
N ARG A 83 -1.25 16.98 -10.20
CA ARG A 83 -0.77 15.98 -11.15
C ARG A 83 -1.48 16.20 -12.50
N GLY A 84 -0.69 16.57 -13.50
CA GLY A 84 -1.22 16.97 -14.81
C GLY A 84 -2.10 18.21 -14.70
N ASP A 85 -3.30 18.13 -15.27
CA ASP A 85 -4.27 19.22 -15.35
C ASP A 85 -5.21 19.28 -14.14
N TRP A 86 -4.89 18.57 -13.06
CA TRP A 86 -5.75 18.42 -11.89
C TRP A 86 -5.00 18.64 -10.58
N TRP A 87 -5.71 19.23 -9.62
CA TRP A 87 -5.38 19.21 -8.19
C TRP A 87 -6.14 18.07 -7.52
N TYR A 88 -5.45 17.19 -6.81
CA TYR A 88 -6.04 16.05 -6.08
C TYR A 88 -5.97 16.30 -4.57
N TYR A 89 -7.01 15.91 -3.84
CA TYR A 89 -7.10 16.06 -2.38
C TYR A 89 -8.13 15.10 -1.79
N GLY A 90 -8.00 14.81 -0.50
CA GLY A 90 -9.01 14.13 0.31
C GLY A 90 -9.88 15.11 1.09
N ARG A 91 -11.14 14.74 1.31
CA ARG A 91 -12.07 15.42 2.22
C ARG A 91 -12.52 14.45 3.31
N SER A 92 -12.71 14.96 4.52
CA SER A 92 -13.45 14.27 5.58
C SER A 92 -14.69 15.08 5.94
N PHE A 93 -15.71 14.40 6.44
CA PHE A 93 -16.98 15.03 6.83
C PHE A 93 -17.35 14.62 8.24
N GLN A 94 -17.88 15.57 9.02
CA GLN A 94 -18.39 15.27 10.34
C GLN A 94 -19.40 14.11 10.34
N GLY A 95 -19.17 13.14 11.22
CA GLY A 95 -20.02 11.95 11.37
C GLY A 95 -19.83 10.87 10.30
N LYS A 96 -18.91 11.06 9.35
CA LYS A 96 -18.47 10.04 8.40
C LYS A 96 -17.21 9.34 8.90
N GLN A 97 -17.05 8.07 8.56
CA GLN A 97 -15.95 7.24 9.06
C GLN A 97 -14.76 7.20 8.09
N TYR A 98 -15.01 7.44 6.80
CA TYR A 98 -14.00 7.33 5.75
C TYR A 98 -13.86 8.62 4.95
N GLY A 99 -12.72 8.75 4.28
CA GLY A 99 -12.42 9.90 3.43
C GLY A 99 -13.15 9.85 2.09
N VAL A 100 -13.16 10.99 1.41
CA VAL A 100 -13.61 11.11 0.02
C VAL A 100 -12.47 11.67 -0.80
N GLN A 101 -12.12 10.98 -1.87
CA GLN A 101 -11.06 11.40 -2.79
C GLN A 101 -11.66 12.27 -3.88
N CYS A 102 -11.14 13.48 -3.99
CA CYS A 102 -11.62 14.49 -4.91
C CYS A 102 -10.50 15.01 -5.81
N ARG A 103 -10.90 15.70 -6.88
CA ARG A 103 -10.02 16.56 -7.65
C ARG A 103 -10.75 17.80 -8.14
N CYS A 104 -10.01 18.83 -8.52
CA CYS A 104 -10.53 19.97 -9.28
C CYS A 104 -9.55 20.36 -10.39
N PRO A 105 -10.01 21.01 -11.47
CA PRO A 105 -9.15 21.37 -12.59
C PRO A 105 -8.10 22.42 -12.17
N VAL A 106 -6.93 22.35 -12.80
CA VAL A 106 -5.95 23.44 -12.79
C VAL A 106 -6.50 24.59 -13.64
N THR A 107 -6.60 25.78 -13.06
CA THR A 107 -7.14 26.98 -13.74
C THR A 107 -6.08 27.76 -14.50
N ASP A 108 -4.84 27.78 -13.98
CA ASP A 108 -3.67 28.37 -14.63
C ASP A 108 -2.56 27.30 -14.73
N PRO A 109 -2.21 26.82 -15.95
CA PRO A 109 -1.16 25.84 -16.14
C PRO A 109 0.21 26.27 -15.61
N ASP A 110 0.49 27.58 -15.55
CA ASP A 110 1.77 28.13 -15.10
C ASP A 110 1.81 28.34 -13.58
N ASP A 111 0.66 28.28 -12.88
CA ASP A 111 0.60 28.37 -11.42
C ASP A 111 0.76 27.00 -10.76
N TRP A 112 1.86 26.83 -10.05
CA TRP A 112 2.17 25.63 -9.26
C TRP A 112 1.87 25.81 -7.78
N THR A 113 1.30 26.95 -7.38
CA THR A 113 0.88 27.21 -6.01
C THR A 113 -0.36 26.39 -5.70
N PRO A 114 -0.34 25.51 -4.68
CA PRO A 114 -1.55 24.80 -4.27
C PRO A 114 -2.65 25.78 -3.89
N PRO A 115 -3.88 25.61 -4.40
CA PRO A 115 -4.99 26.44 -3.98
C PRO A 115 -5.27 26.21 -2.49
N GLN A 116 -5.66 27.27 -1.80
CA GLN A 116 -6.05 27.21 -0.40
C GLN A 116 -7.56 26.98 -0.32
N PHE A 117 -7.94 25.81 0.15
CA PHE A 117 -9.33 25.46 0.43
C PHE A 117 -9.52 25.26 1.93
N ASP A 118 -10.71 25.58 2.40
CA ASP A 118 -11.21 25.21 3.71
C ASP A 118 -12.53 24.44 3.59
N GLU A 119 -13.07 24.00 4.73
CA GLU A 119 -14.32 23.26 4.79
C GLU A 119 -15.55 24.00 4.24
N ASN A 120 -15.47 25.32 4.07
CA ASN A 120 -16.56 26.17 3.57
C ASN A 120 -16.33 26.61 2.11
N THR A 121 -15.21 26.22 1.51
CA THR A 121 -14.84 26.62 0.17
C THR A 121 -15.63 25.80 -0.85
N GLU A 122 -16.45 26.48 -1.65
CA GLU A 122 -17.00 25.91 -2.88
C GLU A 122 -15.89 25.83 -3.93
N ILE A 123 -15.63 24.64 -4.46
CA ILE A 123 -14.52 24.39 -5.38
C ILE A 123 -15.09 24.21 -6.79
N PRO A 124 -14.92 25.19 -7.70
CA PRO A 124 -15.46 25.10 -9.05
C PRO A 124 -14.89 23.90 -9.82
N GLY A 125 -15.78 23.09 -10.40
CA GLY A 125 -15.38 21.92 -11.18
C GLY A 125 -14.80 20.78 -10.33
N GLU A 126 -15.10 20.74 -9.03
CA GLU A 126 -14.76 19.59 -8.18
C GLU A 126 -15.44 18.31 -8.66
N GLU A 127 -14.68 17.23 -8.68
CA GLU A 127 -15.11 15.87 -9.01
C GLU A 127 -14.78 14.92 -7.86
N VAL A 128 -15.75 14.11 -7.46
CA VAL A 128 -15.54 13.00 -6.51
C VAL A 128 -15.09 11.77 -7.28
N LEU A 129 -13.89 11.29 -6.98
CA LEU A 129 -13.28 10.11 -7.59
C LEU A 129 -13.77 8.83 -6.90
N LEU A 130 -13.75 8.85 -5.57
CA LEU A 130 -14.10 7.73 -4.70
C LEU A 130 -14.64 8.25 -3.37
N ASP A 131 -15.86 7.86 -3.02
CA ASP A 131 -16.40 8.02 -1.66
C ASP A 131 -16.27 6.68 -0.94
N GLU A 132 -15.29 6.58 -0.05
CA GLU A 132 -15.02 5.35 0.69
C GLU A 132 -16.15 5.02 1.66
N ASN A 133 -16.97 6.00 2.07
CA ASN A 133 -18.14 5.73 2.90
C ASN A 133 -19.19 4.93 2.13
N VAL A 134 -19.39 5.24 0.85
CA VAL A 134 -20.31 4.49 -0.03
C VAL A 134 -19.77 3.08 -0.30
N GLU A 135 -18.46 2.95 -0.53
CA GLU A 135 -17.84 1.63 -0.73
C GLU A 135 -17.87 0.76 0.54
N ALA A 136 -17.90 1.37 1.72
CA ALA A 136 -18.01 0.68 3.01
C ALA A 136 -19.45 0.30 3.41
N GLU A 137 -20.48 0.84 2.74
CA GLU A 137 -21.87 0.58 3.10
C GLU A 137 -22.22 -0.92 3.04
N GLY A 138 -22.75 -1.46 4.13
CA GLY A 138 -23.14 -2.87 4.24
C GLY A 138 -22.02 -3.82 4.64
N HIS A 139 -20.82 -3.32 4.96
CA HIS A 139 -19.70 -4.10 5.45
C HIS A 139 -19.37 -3.75 6.92
N ASP A 140 -19.05 -4.77 7.73
CA ASP A 140 -18.61 -4.59 9.12
C ASP A 140 -17.16 -4.07 9.21
N PHE A 141 -16.39 -4.27 8.15
CA PHE A 141 -15.02 -3.79 7.98
C PHE A 141 -14.84 -3.25 6.56
N PHE A 142 -14.04 -2.19 6.42
CA PHE A 142 -13.61 -1.67 5.12
C PHE A 142 -12.21 -1.09 5.23
N SER A 143 -11.37 -1.41 4.24
CA SER A 143 -10.04 -0.84 4.08
C SER A 143 -9.76 -0.60 2.60
N LEU A 144 -9.30 0.60 2.29
CA LEU A 144 -8.79 0.94 0.97
C LEU A 144 -7.30 0.59 0.90
N GLY A 145 -6.90 -0.27 -0.03
CA GLY A 145 -5.51 -0.64 -0.25
C GLY A 145 -4.76 0.38 -1.09
N ALA A 146 -5.32 0.73 -2.24
CA ALA A 146 -4.76 1.71 -3.16
C ALA A 146 -5.87 2.47 -3.89
N ALA A 147 -5.56 3.71 -4.28
CA ALA A 147 -6.34 4.49 -5.23
C ALA A 147 -5.37 5.25 -6.14
N SER A 148 -5.36 4.88 -7.41
CA SER A 148 -4.38 5.34 -8.39
C SER A 148 -5.07 5.72 -9.68
N VAL A 149 -4.92 6.97 -10.10
CA VAL A 149 -5.46 7.46 -11.37
C VAL A 149 -4.42 7.27 -12.47
N SER A 150 -4.88 6.88 -13.66
CA SER A 150 -4.09 6.83 -14.89
C SER A 150 -3.41 8.18 -15.17
N ILE A 151 -2.33 8.17 -15.96
CA ILE A 151 -1.53 9.38 -16.22
C ILE A 151 -2.36 10.45 -16.92
N ASP A 152 -3.21 10.04 -17.86
CA ASP A 152 -4.14 10.91 -18.57
C ASP A 152 -5.30 11.42 -17.70
N GLY A 153 -5.40 10.98 -16.45
CA GLY A 153 -6.42 11.41 -15.50
C GLY A 153 -7.78 10.77 -15.74
N ASN A 154 -7.94 9.79 -16.62
CA ASN A 154 -9.27 9.34 -17.04
C ASN A 154 -9.80 8.13 -16.29
N ILE A 155 -8.94 7.33 -15.65
CA ILE A 155 -9.34 6.05 -15.05
C ILE A 155 -8.79 5.95 -13.64
N LEU A 156 -9.64 5.65 -12.67
CA LEU A 156 -9.25 5.30 -11.31
C LEU A 156 -9.16 3.77 -11.19
N ALA A 157 -8.01 3.28 -10.77
CA ALA A 157 -7.84 1.92 -10.25
C ALA A 157 -7.82 2.00 -8.71
N TYR A 158 -8.66 1.21 -8.04
CA TYR A 158 -8.74 1.21 -6.58
C TYR A 158 -8.95 -0.20 -6.04
N SER A 159 -8.33 -0.51 -4.91
CA SER A 159 -8.37 -1.85 -4.30
C SER A 159 -8.97 -1.79 -2.90
N VAL A 160 -9.85 -2.74 -2.58
CA VAL A 160 -10.60 -2.75 -1.30
C VAL A 160 -10.54 -4.11 -0.62
N ASP A 161 -10.51 -4.09 0.71
CA ASP A 161 -10.67 -5.24 1.60
C ASP A 161 -11.86 -4.97 2.52
N VAL A 162 -12.81 -5.90 2.57
CA VAL A 162 -14.05 -5.78 3.36
C VAL A 162 -14.15 -6.82 4.49
N VAL A 163 -13.08 -7.58 4.73
CA VAL A 163 -13.03 -8.65 5.74
C VAL A 163 -11.81 -8.55 6.67
N GLY A 164 -10.79 -7.78 6.31
CA GLY A 164 -9.63 -7.49 7.16
C GLY A 164 -8.53 -8.56 7.11
N ASP A 165 -8.44 -9.32 6.02
CA ASP A 165 -7.40 -10.33 5.80
C ASP A 165 -6.22 -9.82 4.97
N GLU A 166 -6.26 -8.53 4.58
CA GLU A 166 -5.27 -7.85 3.75
C GLU A 166 -5.16 -8.44 2.32
N ARG A 167 -6.20 -9.16 1.87
CA ARG A 167 -6.37 -9.57 0.47
C ARG A 167 -7.36 -8.63 -0.20
N TYR A 168 -6.86 -7.86 -1.15
CA TYR A 168 -7.65 -6.81 -1.77
C TYR A 168 -8.28 -7.26 -3.09
N THR A 169 -9.40 -6.62 -3.41
CA THR A 169 -10.08 -6.70 -4.71
C THR A 169 -9.86 -5.39 -5.47
N LEU A 170 -9.13 -5.45 -6.59
CA LEU A 170 -8.86 -4.33 -7.48
C LEU A 170 -10.03 -4.14 -8.46
N ARG A 171 -10.49 -2.89 -8.57
CA ARG A 171 -11.57 -2.44 -9.44
C ARG A 171 -11.17 -1.18 -10.19
N PHE A 172 -11.92 -0.86 -11.24
CA PHE A 172 -11.65 0.30 -12.09
C PHE A 172 -12.91 1.15 -12.33
N ARG A 173 -12.75 2.46 -12.41
CA ARG A 173 -13.82 3.43 -12.71
C ARG A 173 -13.34 4.42 -13.76
N ASP A 174 -14.15 4.66 -14.79
CA ASP A 174 -13.94 5.75 -15.73
C ASP A 174 -14.37 7.06 -15.07
N LEU A 175 -13.44 7.99 -14.92
CA LEU A 175 -13.68 9.27 -14.24
C LEU A 175 -14.44 10.27 -15.11
N ARG A 176 -14.58 10.02 -16.42
CA ARG A 176 -15.32 10.88 -17.34
C ARG A 176 -16.81 10.56 -17.31
N THR A 177 -17.17 9.30 -17.09
CA THR A 177 -18.57 8.84 -17.07
C THR A 177 -19.07 8.49 -15.66
N GLY A 178 -18.15 8.19 -14.73
CA GLY A 178 -18.45 7.65 -13.40
C GLY A 178 -18.74 6.14 -13.39
N GLU A 179 -18.73 5.49 -14.56
CA GLU A 179 -19.07 4.07 -14.71
C GLU A 179 -17.91 3.17 -14.28
N ARG A 180 -18.24 1.99 -13.74
CA ARG A 180 -17.24 0.96 -13.41
C ARG A 180 -16.96 0.10 -14.63
N TYR A 181 -15.71 -0.34 -14.77
CA TYR A 181 -15.36 -1.40 -15.72
C TYR A 181 -15.78 -2.77 -15.16
N ASP A 182 -15.98 -3.75 -16.05
CA ASP A 182 -16.30 -5.13 -15.67
C ASP A 182 -15.10 -5.88 -15.07
N ASP A 183 -13.88 -5.43 -15.37
CA ASP A 183 -12.64 -6.01 -14.86
C ASP A 183 -12.56 -5.91 -13.32
N GLU A 184 -12.34 -7.04 -12.67
CA GLU A 184 -12.09 -7.16 -11.23
C GLU A 184 -10.96 -8.18 -10.99
N ILE A 185 -10.03 -7.87 -10.09
CA ILE A 185 -8.91 -8.75 -9.73
C ILE A 185 -8.89 -8.97 -8.22
N VAL A 186 -9.12 -10.22 -7.81
CA VAL A 186 -9.21 -10.61 -6.39
C VAL A 186 -7.90 -11.19 -5.87
N GLY A 187 -7.70 -11.13 -4.56
CA GLY A 187 -6.58 -11.82 -3.88
C GLY A 187 -5.22 -11.16 -4.08
N ILE A 188 -5.21 -9.89 -4.45
CA ILE A 188 -3.99 -9.10 -4.63
C ILE A 188 -3.51 -8.53 -3.28
N GLY A 189 -2.25 -8.12 -3.20
CA GLY A 189 -1.82 -7.19 -2.14
C GLY A 189 -2.42 -5.80 -2.38
N ALA A 190 -2.17 -4.84 -1.48
CA ALA A 190 -2.85 -3.55 -1.52
C ALA A 190 -2.61 -2.72 -2.81
N GLY A 191 -1.40 -2.77 -3.38
CA GLY A 191 -0.94 -1.78 -4.37
C GLY A 191 -1.31 -2.03 -5.84
N VAL A 192 -1.43 -0.95 -6.61
CA VAL A 192 -1.55 -0.94 -8.07
C VAL A 192 -0.73 0.20 -8.69
N THR A 193 -0.05 -0.09 -9.81
CA THR A 193 0.77 0.87 -10.56
C THR A 193 0.34 0.92 -12.01
N TRP A 194 -0.06 2.10 -12.50
CA TRP A 194 -0.32 2.32 -13.93
C TRP A 194 0.98 2.33 -14.74
N ALA A 195 0.93 1.65 -15.89
CA ALA A 195 1.84 1.89 -17.00
C ALA A 195 1.54 3.26 -17.66
N ALA A 196 2.40 3.69 -18.57
CA ALA A 196 2.25 4.96 -19.27
C ALA A 196 1.34 4.94 -20.49
N ASP A 197 0.84 3.77 -20.87
CA ASP A 197 -0.17 3.60 -21.93
C ASP A 197 -1.61 3.90 -21.48
N ASN A 198 -1.83 4.16 -20.18
CA ASN A 198 -3.15 4.38 -19.55
C ASN A 198 -4.15 3.20 -19.70
N GLN A 199 -3.66 2.01 -20.02
CA GLN A 199 -4.49 0.81 -20.20
C GLN A 199 -3.96 -0.39 -19.41
N THR A 200 -2.67 -0.38 -19.09
CA THR A 200 -2.00 -1.47 -18.40
C THR A 200 -1.73 -1.11 -16.95
N VAL A 201 -2.03 -2.03 -16.04
CA VAL A 201 -1.67 -1.92 -14.62
C VAL A 201 -0.80 -3.09 -14.20
N TYR A 202 0.04 -2.82 -13.20
CA TYR A 202 0.85 -3.80 -12.51
C TYR A 202 0.42 -3.88 -11.05
N TYR A 203 0.37 -5.08 -10.51
CA TYR A 203 0.01 -5.34 -9.12
C TYR A 203 0.80 -6.52 -8.57
N VAL A 204 0.75 -6.73 -7.26
CA VAL A 204 1.41 -7.85 -6.59
C VAL A 204 0.40 -8.81 -5.97
N THR A 205 0.73 -10.09 -5.95
CA THR A 205 0.09 -11.08 -5.06
C THR A 205 1.02 -11.43 -3.92
N VAL A 206 0.48 -11.99 -2.84
CA VAL A 206 1.27 -12.47 -1.71
C VAL A 206 1.17 -14.00 -1.56
N ASP A 207 2.27 -14.61 -1.11
CA ASP A 207 2.37 -16.06 -0.86
C ASP A 207 1.65 -16.49 0.44
N ASP A 208 1.81 -17.76 0.81
CA ASP A 208 1.19 -18.34 2.02
C ASP A 208 1.71 -17.71 3.33
N ALA A 209 2.86 -17.03 3.29
CA ALA A 209 3.45 -16.30 4.40
C ALA A 209 3.11 -14.80 4.38
N TRP A 210 2.15 -14.38 3.55
CA TRP A 210 1.76 -12.98 3.35
C TRP A 210 2.91 -12.10 2.80
N ARG A 211 3.93 -12.72 2.17
CA ARG A 211 5.01 -11.97 1.53
C ARG A 211 4.62 -11.64 0.07
N PRO A 212 4.74 -10.38 -0.38
CA PRO A 212 4.58 -10.04 -1.78
C PRO A 212 5.72 -10.66 -2.59
N ASP A 213 5.37 -11.57 -3.49
CA ASP A 213 6.32 -12.46 -4.15
C ASP A 213 6.20 -12.45 -5.68
N THR A 214 5.07 -12.00 -6.23
CA THR A 214 4.79 -12.09 -7.67
C THR A 214 4.20 -10.79 -8.19
N VAL A 215 4.80 -10.24 -9.25
CA VAL A 215 4.28 -9.09 -10.01
C VAL A 215 3.52 -9.59 -11.24
N TRP A 216 2.31 -9.07 -11.38
CA TRP A 216 1.41 -9.35 -12.48
C TRP A 216 1.16 -8.10 -13.32
N ARG A 217 0.84 -8.31 -14.59
CA ARG A 217 0.42 -7.28 -15.54
C ARG A 217 -0.99 -7.58 -16.02
N HIS A 218 -1.88 -6.60 -15.91
CA HIS A 218 -3.25 -6.67 -16.43
C HIS A 218 -3.51 -5.55 -17.41
N ARG A 219 -4.17 -5.89 -18.52
CA ARG A 219 -4.61 -4.91 -19.52
C ARG A 219 -6.11 -4.74 -19.43
N LEU A 220 -6.54 -3.55 -19.01
CA LEU A 220 -7.93 -3.22 -18.75
C LEU A 220 -8.81 -3.42 -20.00
N GLY A 221 -9.92 -4.13 -19.85
CA GLY A 221 -10.90 -4.36 -20.92
C GLY A 221 -10.42 -5.28 -22.04
N ALA A 222 -9.25 -5.91 -21.91
CA ALA A 222 -8.74 -6.82 -22.95
C ALA A 222 -9.47 -8.17 -22.98
N GLY A 223 -10.17 -8.55 -21.91
CA GLY A 223 -10.80 -9.87 -21.77
C GLY A 223 -9.78 -11.02 -21.75
N GLN A 224 -8.51 -10.71 -21.43
CA GLN A 224 -7.42 -11.67 -21.36
C GLN A 224 -6.98 -11.87 -19.90
N PRO A 225 -6.46 -13.06 -19.54
CA PRO A 225 -5.83 -13.26 -18.24
C PRO A 225 -4.64 -12.32 -18.02
N ALA A 226 -4.37 -12.01 -16.76
CA ALA A 226 -3.16 -11.27 -16.39
C ALA A 226 -1.89 -12.10 -16.64
N ASP A 227 -0.82 -11.44 -17.05
CA ASP A 227 0.50 -12.05 -17.28
C ASP A 227 1.33 -12.02 -15.99
N ARG A 228 1.98 -13.14 -15.66
CA ARG A 228 3.01 -13.15 -14.60
C ARG A 228 4.32 -12.59 -15.15
N VAL A 229 4.70 -11.41 -14.68
CA VAL A 229 5.88 -10.66 -15.18
C VAL A 229 7.14 -11.04 -14.43
N TYR A 230 7.04 -11.19 -13.10
CA TYR A 230 8.17 -11.54 -12.24
C TYR A 230 7.69 -12.32 -11.03
N HIS A 231 8.51 -13.27 -10.57
CA HIS A 231 8.29 -14.00 -9.33
C HIS A 231 9.62 -14.08 -8.56
N GLU A 232 9.56 -13.82 -7.26
CA GLU A 232 10.69 -13.86 -6.34
C GLU A 232 10.71 -15.18 -5.54
N PRO A 233 11.58 -16.13 -5.92
CA PRO A 233 11.61 -17.43 -5.26
C PRO A 233 12.36 -17.40 -3.92
N ASP A 234 13.20 -16.40 -3.64
CA ASP A 234 13.91 -16.31 -2.36
C ASP A 234 13.04 -15.59 -1.32
N GLU A 235 12.59 -16.35 -0.32
CA GLU A 235 11.71 -15.90 0.76
C GLU A 235 12.29 -14.74 1.61
N LYS A 236 13.58 -14.45 1.50
CA LYS A 236 14.20 -13.27 2.13
C LYS A 236 13.79 -11.95 1.50
N TYR A 237 13.30 -11.97 0.25
CA TYR A 237 13.05 -10.77 -0.53
C TYR A 237 11.56 -10.48 -0.64
N TRP A 238 11.18 -9.25 -0.31
CA TRP A 238 9.87 -8.69 -0.57
C TRP A 238 9.92 -7.91 -1.87
N ILE A 239 8.87 -7.99 -2.69
CA ILE A 239 8.83 -7.26 -3.95
C ILE A 239 7.72 -6.21 -4.01
N GLY A 240 7.97 -5.17 -4.82
CA GLY A 240 7.00 -4.15 -5.16
C GLY A 240 7.19 -3.67 -6.60
N VAL A 241 6.16 -3.04 -7.15
CA VAL A 241 6.19 -2.44 -8.48
C VAL A 241 5.77 -0.97 -8.41
N GLY A 242 6.59 -0.11 -9.00
CA GLY A 242 6.38 1.33 -9.05
C GLY A 242 6.77 1.89 -10.41
N ARG A 243 6.79 3.22 -10.51
CA ARG A 243 7.12 3.94 -11.73
C ARG A 243 7.93 5.18 -11.39
N THR A 244 8.90 5.52 -12.22
CA THR A 244 9.75 6.69 -12.01
C THR A 244 8.92 7.98 -12.06
N ARG A 245 9.40 9.03 -11.38
CA ARG A 245 8.72 10.35 -11.36
C ARG A 245 8.57 10.96 -12.75
N SER A 246 9.50 10.64 -13.65
CA SER A 246 9.48 11.01 -15.06
C SER A 246 8.42 10.28 -15.88
N ASN A 247 7.71 9.31 -15.29
CA ASN A 247 6.73 8.44 -15.93
C ASN A 247 7.31 7.47 -16.97
N LYS A 248 8.62 7.49 -17.22
CA LYS A 248 9.25 6.79 -18.35
C LYS A 248 9.55 5.32 -18.09
N TYR A 249 9.80 4.93 -16.84
CA TYR A 249 10.16 3.55 -16.52
C TYR A 249 9.30 2.97 -15.41
N LEU A 250 8.86 1.74 -15.59
CA LEU A 250 8.34 0.88 -14.53
C LEU A 250 9.51 0.24 -13.80
N ILE A 251 9.41 0.13 -12.48
CA ILE A 251 10.45 -0.44 -11.62
C ILE A 251 9.85 -1.59 -10.82
N ILE A 252 10.44 -2.78 -10.92
CA ILE A 252 10.22 -3.86 -9.94
C ILE A 252 11.41 -3.82 -8.98
N ALA A 253 11.12 -3.61 -7.69
CA ALA A 253 12.12 -3.63 -6.63
C ALA A 253 11.95 -4.91 -5.81
N ALA A 254 13.05 -5.59 -5.54
CA ALA A 254 13.13 -6.71 -4.61
C ALA A 254 14.13 -6.35 -3.51
N GLY A 255 13.71 -6.44 -2.25
CA GLY A 255 14.52 -6.05 -1.10
C GLY A 255 14.46 -7.10 0.00
N SER A 256 15.62 -7.46 0.54
CA SER A 256 15.76 -8.13 1.84
C SER A 256 16.20 -7.11 2.89
N ALA A 257 16.50 -7.56 4.11
CA ALA A 257 16.99 -6.70 5.17
C ALA A 257 18.31 -5.96 4.86
N VAL A 258 19.11 -6.47 3.90
CA VAL A 258 20.47 -5.95 3.63
C VAL A 258 20.83 -5.95 2.14
N THR A 259 19.89 -6.25 1.23
CA THR A 259 20.22 -6.39 -0.20
C THR A 259 19.04 -6.01 -1.07
N SER A 260 19.31 -5.27 -2.15
CA SER A 260 18.31 -4.85 -3.13
C SER A 260 18.64 -5.34 -4.55
N GLU A 261 17.62 -5.58 -5.36
CA GLU A 261 17.69 -5.65 -6.83
C GLU A 261 16.53 -4.87 -7.41
N LEU A 262 16.83 -4.04 -8.40
CA LEU A 262 15.86 -3.26 -9.12
C LEU A 262 15.92 -3.67 -10.59
N ARG A 263 14.74 -3.86 -11.18
CA ARG A 263 14.54 -4.12 -12.60
C ARG A 263 13.71 -2.99 -13.18
N TYR A 264 14.00 -2.59 -14.41
CA TYR A 264 13.27 -1.52 -15.09
C TYR A 264 12.79 -1.96 -16.46
N ALA A 265 11.70 -1.35 -16.91
CA ALA A 265 11.15 -1.52 -18.25
C ALA A 265 10.56 -0.19 -18.74
N ASP A 266 10.42 -0.01 -20.05
CA ASP A 266 9.73 1.16 -20.61
C ASP A 266 8.27 1.14 -20.14
N ALA A 267 7.83 2.21 -19.48
CA ALA A 267 6.48 2.29 -18.96
C ALA A 267 5.43 2.43 -20.07
N ALA A 268 5.78 2.91 -21.26
CA ALA A 268 4.86 3.08 -22.37
C ALA A 268 4.68 1.81 -23.22
N ASP A 269 5.51 0.80 -23.02
CA ASP A 269 5.41 -0.47 -23.73
C ASP A 269 4.38 -1.40 -23.05
N PRO A 270 3.25 -1.73 -23.69
CA PRO A 270 2.25 -2.64 -23.12
C PRO A 270 2.77 -4.08 -22.99
N GLN A 271 3.91 -4.41 -23.61
CA GLN A 271 4.56 -5.71 -23.56
C GLN A 271 5.95 -5.66 -22.92
N ALA A 272 6.22 -4.60 -22.15
CA ALA A 272 7.55 -4.32 -21.60
C ALA A 272 8.21 -5.54 -20.93
N GLU A 273 9.47 -5.77 -21.30
CA GLU A 273 10.35 -6.75 -20.64
C GLU A 273 11.27 -6.05 -19.64
N PHE A 274 11.40 -6.64 -18.45
CA PHE A 274 12.16 -6.07 -17.35
C PHE A 274 13.64 -6.44 -17.41
N THR A 275 14.50 -5.43 -17.38
CA THR A 275 15.95 -5.58 -17.34
C THR A 275 16.49 -5.20 -15.96
N THR A 276 17.43 -5.98 -15.43
CA THR A 276 18.06 -5.69 -14.13
C THR A 276 18.98 -4.46 -14.24
N VAL A 277 18.90 -3.56 -13.26
CA VAL A 277 19.82 -2.42 -13.12
C VAL A 277 21.20 -2.93 -12.71
N TRP A 278 21.31 -3.49 -11.50
CA TRP A 278 22.49 -4.20 -11.01
C TRP A 278 22.07 -5.57 -10.46
N PRO A 279 22.80 -6.65 -10.77
CA PRO A 279 22.57 -7.94 -10.12
C PRO A 279 22.75 -7.82 -8.60
N ARG A 280 22.00 -8.64 -7.85
CA ARG A 280 22.15 -8.73 -6.38
C ARG A 280 23.59 -9.00 -5.98
N ARG A 281 24.03 -8.28 -4.96
CA ARG A 281 25.26 -8.55 -4.22
C ARG A 281 24.92 -8.52 -2.75
N ASP A 282 25.37 -9.53 -2.02
CA ASP A 282 25.12 -9.63 -0.59
C ASP A 282 25.57 -8.36 0.14
N SER A 283 24.75 -7.90 1.08
CA SER A 283 24.96 -6.65 1.83
C SER A 283 25.01 -5.37 0.99
N VAL A 284 24.59 -5.40 -0.29
CA VAL A 284 24.48 -4.20 -1.13
C VAL A 284 23.02 -3.80 -1.34
N GLU A 285 22.69 -2.62 -0.82
CA GLU A 285 21.41 -1.95 -0.99
C GLU A 285 21.57 -0.80 -1.96
N TYR A 286 20.56 -0.63 -2.82
CA TYR A 286 20.49 0.54 -3.69
C TYR A 286 19.05 0.88 -4.05
N SER A 287 18.83 2.14 -4.39
CA SER A 287 17.59 2.65 -4.98
C SER A 287 17.91 3.51 -6.20
N ILE A 288 16.92 3.69 -7.08
CA ILE A 288 17.08 4.52 -8.27
C ILE A 288 15.97 5.57 -8.38
N ASP A 289 16.30 6.71 -8.96
CA ASP A 289 15.36 7.61 -9.62
C ASP A 289 15.84 7.89 -11.05
N HIS A 290 14.98 8.44 -11.89
CA HIS A 290 15.31 8.80 -13.27
C HIS A 290 15.32 10.31 -13.47
N ALA A 291 16.32 10.79 -14.20
CA ALA A 291 16.42 12.17 -14.64
C ALA A 291 16.95 12.25 -16.08
N VAL A 292 16.63 13.36 -16.76
CA VAL A 292 17.27 13.72 -18.02
C VAL A 292 18.35 14.76 -17.74
N VAL A 293 19.62 14.40 -17.95
CA VAL A 293 20.78 15.26 -17.69
C VAL A 293 21.53 15.48 -19.00
N GLY A 294 21.65 16.75 -19.43
CA GLY A 294 22.33 17.06 -20.69
C GLY A 294 21.64 16.46 -21.93
N GLY A 295 20.34 16.16 -21.85
CA GLY A 295 19.58 15.51 -22.91
C GLY A 295 19.66 13.97 -22.92
N GLU A 296 20.38 13.37 -21.98
CA GLU A 296 20.50 11.91 -21.83
C GLU A 296 19.66 11.41 -20.66
N ASP A 297 18.95 10.29 -20.85
CA ASP A 297 18.29 9.57 -19.77
C ASP A 297 19.31 8.90 -18.85
N ARG A 298 19.25 9.24 -17.55
CA ARG A 298 20.17 8.71 -16.55
C ARG A 298 19.42 8.23 -15.32
N PHE A 299 19.94 7.18 -14.70
CA PHE A 299 19.55 6.79 -13.35
C PHE A 299 20.42 7.52 -12.34
N LEU A 300 19.79 8.10 -11.33
CA LEU A 300 20.42 8.53 -10.08
C LEU A 300 20.35 7.33 -9.14
N ILE A 301 21.50 6.82 -8.71
CA ILE A 301 21.61 5.56 -7.96
C ILE A 301 22.20 5.86 -6.58
N LEU A 302 21.39 5.72 -5.54
CA LEU A 302 21.84 5.82 -4.15
C LEU A 302 22.18 4.40 -3.68
N HIS A 303 23.42 4.14 -3.30
CA HIS A 303 23.88 2.79 -2.94
C HIS A 303 24.88 2.76 -1.79
N ASN A 304 24.96 1.62 -1.09
CA ASN A 304 25.92 1.42 0.01
C ASN A 304 27.18 0.60 -0.38
N ASP A 305 27.34 0.23 -1.65
CA ASP A 305 28.52 -0.52 -2.12
C ASP A 305 29.83 0.25 -1.86
N GLY A 306 30.63 -0.24 -0.92
CA GLY A 306 31.84 0.42 -0.44
C GLY A 306 31.60 1.71 0.36
N ALA A 307 30.35 2.02 0.71
CA ALA A 307 29.94 3.25 1.39
C ALA A 307 28.80 2.97 2.38
N GLU A 308 29.12 2.68 3.65
CA GLU A 308 28.12 2.31 4.67
C GLU A 308 27.01 3.36 4.86
N ASN A 309 27.34 4.66 4.75
CA ASN A 309 26.38 5.77 4.82
C ASN A 309 25.78 6.16 3.45
N PHE A 310 25.90 5.26 2.47
CA PHE A 310 25.53 5.43 1.07
C PHE A 310 26.34 6.53 0.33
N THR A 311 26.36 6.43 -0.99
CA THR A 311 26.86 7.43 -1.93
C THR A 311 25.87 7.54 -3.09
N LEU A 312 25.82 8.71 -3.73
CA LEU A 312 24.99 8.93 -4.91
C LEU A 312 25.87 8.91 -6.14
N ALA A 313 25.53 8.07 -7.10
CA ALA A 313 26.12 8.05 -8.43
C ALA A 313 25.05 8.31 -9.49
N ASP A 314 25.48 8.61 -10.72
CA ASP A 314 24.61 8.54 -11.87
C ASP A 314 25.20 7.68 -12.99
N ALA A 315 24.33 7.07 -13.78
CA ALA A 315 24.69 6.25 -14.94
C ALA A 315 23.69 6.44 -16.08
N PRO A 316 24.11 6.33 -17.37
CA PRO A 316 23.18 6.26 -18.48
C PRO A 316 22.16 5.13 -18.29
N VAL A 317 20.89 5.33 -18.61
CA VAL A 317 19.89 4.22 -18.56
C VAL A 317 20.25 3.10 -19.55
N ALA A 318 20.93 3.43 -20.65
CA ALA A 318 21.41 2.44 -21.61
C ALA A 318 22.58 1.57 -21.09
N ASP A 319 23.28 2.04 -20.06
CA ASP A 319 24.34 1.29 -19.37
C ASP A 319 24.40 1.71 -17.89
N PRO A 320 23.54 1.12 -17.04
CA PRO A 320 23.47 1.47 -15.62
C PRO A 320 24.73 1.10 -14.82
N THR A 321 25.71 0.45 -15.43
CA THR A 321 26.98 0.08 -14.79
C THR A 321 28.09 1.12 -14.99
N ASN A 322 27.93 2.03 -15.95
CA ASN A 322 28.87 3.11 -16.23
C ASN A 322 28.67 4.29 -15.27
N LEU A 323 29.13 4.09 -14.04
CA LEU A 323 28.92 5.02 -12.93
C LEU A 323 29.82 6.24 -12.97
N ARG A 324 29.22 7.37 -12.59
CA ARG A 324 29.91 8.56 -12.15
C ARG A 324 29.41 8.95 -10.76
N THR A 325 30.28 8.88 -9.76
CA THR A 325 29.98 9.32 -8.39
C THR A 325 29.73 10.83 -8.36
N LEU A 326 28.67 11.23 -7.65
CA LEU A 326 28.26 12.63 -7.48
C LEU A 326 28.63 13.17 -6.10
N ILE A 327 28.39 12.39 -5.03
CA ILE A 327 28.69 12.76 -3.63
C ILE A 327 29.19 11.58 -2.81
#